data_AF-A0A0C2BY12-F1
#
_entry.id   AF-A0A0C2BY12-F1
#
_cell.length_a   1.000
_cell.length_b   1.000
_cell.length_c   1.000
_cell.angle_alpha   90.00
_cell.angle_beta   90.00
_cell.angle_gamma   90.00
#
_symmetry.space_group_name_H-M   'P 1'
#
loop_
_entity.id
_entity.type
_entity.pdbx_description
1 polymer ?
#
loop_
_entity_poly.entity_id
_entity_poly.type
_entity_poly.pdbx_seq_one_letter_code
_entity_poly.pdbx_strand_id
1 'polypeptide(L)'
;VGIEEQSDEQSTRRFDHEILREVIYTSGDDELIREFEKGQITSHRHPVGKPRGPGQRGRIIKISLPTQALRDSLLAHMRSGRQSLTQQFVHSYARRDYTAEELSLDRMLRKEAGDLNAREGKLLYIVRDFDIVKLSAPRDLPRRPFAASPGQMSQSSVKDSSGTAQAPFTRSRRRLEQRSPLASSSAQA
;
A
#
# COMPACT_ATOMS: atom_id res chain seq x y z
N VAL A 1 3.63 -2.46 -9.44
CA VAL A 1 3.03 -2.41 -8.06
C VAL A 1 1.57 -1.98 -8.15
N GLY A 2 0.66 -2.57 -7.37
CA GLY A 2 -0.74 -2.12 -7.28
C GLY A 2 -1.61 -2.50 -8.49
N ILE A 3 -1.38 -3.67 -9.06
CA ILE A 3 -2.29 -4.33 -10.00
C ILE A 3 -2.97 -5.45 -9.21
N GLU A 4 -4.27 -5.61 -9.39
CA GLU A 4 -5.07 -6.57 -8.62
C GLU A 4 -4.79 -8.01 -9.04
N GLU A 5 -5.29 -8.97 -8.26
CA GLU A 5 -5.17 -10.41 -8.55
C GLU A 5 -6.52 -10.91 -9.09
N GLN A 6 -6.50 -11.92 -9.94
CA GLN A 6 -7.71 -12.48 -10.56
C GLN A 6 -8.39 -13.48 -9.60
N SER A 7 -9.47 -14.12 -10.07
CA SER A 7 -10.20 -15.20 -9.36
C SER A 7 -9.32 -16.29 -8.74
N ASP A 8 -8.19 -16.58 -9.40
CA ASP A 8 -7.30 -17.68 -9.07
C ASP A 8 -5.86 -17.39 -9.52
N GLU A 9 -4.92 -18.22 -9.05
CA GLU A 9 -3.48 -18.10 -9.33
C GLU A 9 -3.12 -18.33 -10.81
N GLN A 10 -3.86 -19.15 -11.57
CA GLN A 10 -3.58 -19.37 -13.00
C GLN A 10 -4.03 -18.19 -13.84
N SER A 11 -5.26 -17.71 -13.63
CA SER A 11 -5.79 -16.50 -14.28
C SER A 11 -4.95 -15.27 -13.93
N THR A 12 -4.46 -15.18 -12.68
CA THR A 12 -3.52 -14.12 -12.26
C THR A 12 -2.21 -14.21 -13.05
N ARG A 13 -1.60 -15.39 -13.19
CA ARG A 13 -0.35 -15.56 -13.96
C ARG A 13 -0.52 -15.29 -15.46
N ARG A 14 -1.66 -15.68 -16.05
CA ARG A 14 -1.99 -15.36 -17.45
C ARG A 14 -2.12 -13.84 -17.64
N PHE A 15 -2.87 -13.18 -16.76
CA PHE A 15 -3.02 -11.73 -16.79
C PHE A 15 -1.67 -11.00 -16.58
N ASP A 16 -0.85 -11.47 -15.64
CA ASP A 16 0.50 -10.95 -15.40
C ASP A 16 1.45 -11.10 -16.59
N HIS A 17 1.28 -12.17 -17.39
CA HIS A 17 2.01 -12.36 -18.64
C HIS A 17 1.54 -11.39 -19.73
N GLU A 18 0.22 -11.26 -19.96
CA GLU A 18 -0.29 -10.36 -21.01
C GLU A 18 -0.03 -8.88 -20.71
N ILE A 19 -0.08 -8.41 -19.46
CA ILE A 19 0.31 -7.02 -19.13
C ILE A 19 1.81 -6.78 -19.30
N LEU A 20 2.66 -7.79 -19.07
CA LEU A 20 4.11 -7.69 -19.32
C LEU A 20 4.39 -7.66 -20.82
N ARG A 21 3.72 -8.54 -21.57
CA ARG A 21 3.75 -8.61 -23.03
C ARG A 21 3.32 -7.29 -23.66
N GLU A 22 2.18 -6.73 -23.26
CA GLU A 22 1.69 -5.44 -23.75
C GLU A 22 2.75 -4.35 -23.55
N VAL A 23 3.31 -4.22 -22.34
CA VAL A 23 4.35 -3.22 -22.04
C VAL A 23 5.60 -3.43 -22.90
N ILE A 24 6.00 -4.66 -23.18
CA ILE A 24 7.19 -4.97 -23.99
C ILE A 24 6.96 -4.64 -25.47
N TYR A 25 5.89 -5.15 -26.11
CA TYR A 25 5.64 -4.85 -27.52
C TYR A 25 5.27 -3.37 -27.76
N THR A 26 4.63 -2.68 -26.82
CA THR A 26 4.36 -1.23 -26.92
C THR A 26 5.60 -0.35 -26.72
N SER A 27 6.74 -0.91 -26.27
CA SER A 27 7.97 -0.13 -26.09
C SER A 27 8.68 0.21 -27.39
N GLY A 28 8.48 -0.60 -28.45
CA GLY A 28 9.23 -0.49 -29.71
C GLY A 28 10.73 -0.84 -29.59
N ASP A 29 11.16 -1.40 -28.45
CA ASP A 29 12.53 -1.82 -28.20
C ASP A 29 12.71 -3.28 -28.66
N ASP A 30 13.34 -3.44 -29.84
CA ASP A 30 13.61 -4.75 -30.47
C ASP A 30 14.39 -5.69 -29.55
N GLU A 31 15.21 -5.18 -28.63
CA GLU A 31 15.96 -6.02 -27.69
C GLU A 31 15.06 -6.49 -26.53
N LEU A 32 14.20 -5.62 -25.98
CA LEU A 32 13.18 -6.05 -25.01
C LEU A 32 12.24 -7.12 -25.59
N ILE A 33 11.80 -6.95 -26.85
CA ILE A 33 10.96 -7.93 -27.55
C ILE A 33 11.72 -9.26 -27.72
N ARG A 34 12.93 -9.21 -28.27
CA ARG A 34 13.76 -10.39 -28.54
C ARG A 34 14.12 -11.18 -27.26
N GLU A 35 14.49 -10.51 -26.17
CA GLU A 35 14.81 -11.19 -24.91
C GLU A 35 13.54 -11.69 -24.17
N PHE A 36 12.36 -11.13 -24.45
CA PHE A 36 11.07 -11.68 -24.00
C PHE A 36 10.68 -12.95 -24.77
N GLU A 37 10.81 -12.95 -26.09
CA GLU A 37 10.49 -14.11 -26.95
C GLU A 37 11.41 -15.32 -26.67
N LYS A 38 12.67 -15.08 -26.28
CA LYS A 38 13.58 -16.12 -25.76
C LYS A 38 13.22 -16.64 -24.36
N GLY A 39 12.25 -16.02 -23.66
CA GLY A 39 11.90 -16.32 -22.27
C GLY A 39 12.91 -15.85 -21.22
N GLN A 40 13.85 -14.95 -21.59
CA GLN A 40 14.86 -14.41 -20.66
C GLN A 40 14.31 -13.28 -19.77
N ILE A 41 13.20 -12.65 -20.16
CA ILE A 41 12.42 -11.75 -19.31
C ILE A 41 11.29 -12.55 -18.66
N THR A 42 11.22 -12.53 -17.32
CA THR A 42 10.26 -13.35 -16.54
C THR A 42 9.59 -12.55 -15.42
N SER A 43 8.43 -13.01 -14.92
CA SER A 43 7.70 -12.33 -13.85
C SER A 43 7.00 -13.27 -12.86
N HIS A 44 6.80 -12.80 -11.63
CA HIS A 44 6.05 -13.52 -10.59
C HIS A 44 5.41 -12.58 -9.56
N ARG A 45 4.32 -13.03 -8.91
CA ARG A 45 3.73 -12.34 -7.75
C ARG A 45 4.52 -12.61 -6.47
N HIS A 46 4.87 -11.56 -5.75
CA HIS A 46 5.63 -11.62 -4.50
C HIS A 46 4.79 -11.11 -3.31
N PRO A 47 4.78 -11.82 -2.16
CA PRO A 47 5.38 -13.14 -1.93
C PRO A 47 4.65 -14.29 -2.65
N VAL A 48 5.39 -15.32 -3.04
CA VAL A 48 4.84 -16.51 -3.71
C VAL A 48 3.95 -17.30 -2.72
N GLY A 49 2.91 -17.97 -3.23
CA GLY A 49 2.04 -18.85 -2.42
C GLY A 49 1.14 -18.14 -1.39
N LYS A 50 1.03 -16.81 -1.43
CA LYS A 50 0.23 -16.00 -0.50
C LYS A 50 -0.69 -15.02 -1.25
N PRO A 51 -1.61 -15.50 -2.11
CA PRO A 51 -2.59 -14.66 -2.79
C PRO A 51 -3.41 -13.86 -1.78
N ARG A 52 -3.84 -12.67 -2.17
CA ARG A 52 -4.65 -11.79 -1.31
C ARG A 52 -6.14 -11.97 -1.61
N GLY A 53 -6.96 -11.86 -0.57
CA GLY A 53 -8.42 -12.01 -0.70
C GLY A 53 -9.07 -10.87 -1.49
N PRO A 54 -10.33 -11.05 -1.96
CA PRO A 54 -11.07 -10.03 -2.69
C PRO A 54 -11.09 -8.67 -1.98
N GLY A 55 -11.01 -7.57 -2.74
CA GLY A 55 -10.95 -6.22 -2.22
C GLY A 55 -9.64 -5.81 -1.54
N GLN A 56 -8.65 -6.71 -1.41
CA GLN A 56 -7.29 -6.34 -1.02
C GLN A 56 -6.44 -5.96 -2.23
N ARG A 57 -5.59 -4.95 -2.06
CA ARG A 57 -4.60 -4.57 -3.09
C ARG A 57 -3.63 -5.73 -3.36
N GLY A 58 -3.68 -6.27 -4.57
CA GLY A 58 -2.93 -7.46 -5.00
C GLY A 58 -1.42 -7.42 -4.75
N ARG A 59 -0.81 -8.61 -4.64
CA ARG A 59 0.65 -8.82 -4.53
C ARG A 59 1.43 -8.04 -5.58
N ILE A 60 2.65 -7.62 -5.25
CA ILE A 60 3.50 -6.96 -6.23
C ILE A 60 3.95 -7.97 -7.28
N ILE A 61 3.92 -7.57 -8.55
CA ILE A 61 4.61 -8.28 -9.62
C ILE A 61 6.08 -7.86 -9.54
N LYS A 62 6.99 -8.83 -9.45
CA LYS A 62 8.41 -8.64 -9.75
C LYS A 62 8.66 -9.10 -11.19
N ILE A 63 9.49 -8.35 -11.91
CA ILE A 63 9.93 -8.64 -13.28
C ILE A 63 11.45 -8.75 -13.24
N SER A 64 11.99 -9.83 -13.79
CA SER A 64 13.42 -10.07 -13.96
C SER A 64 13.79 -9.81 -15.42
N LEU A 65 14.89 -9.07 -15.65
CA LEU A 65 15.45 -8.78 -16.97
C LEU A 65 16.94 -9.15 -17.00
N PRO A 66 17.51 -9.53 -18.16
CA PRO A 66 18.88 -10.02 -18.23
C PRO A 66 19.96 -8.93 -18.08
N THR A 67 19.64 -7.66 -18.35
CA THR A 67 20.59 -6.54 -18.23
C THR A 67 19.99 -5.33 -17.51
N GLN A 68 20.86 -4.48 -16.96
CA GLN A 68 20.43 -3.18 -16.40
C GLN A 68 19.87 -2.25 -17.48
N ALA A 69 20.47 -2.21 -18.67
CA ALA A 69 20.01 -1.33 -19.76
C ALA A 69 18.54 -1.61 -20.11
N LEU A 70 18.17 -2.89 -20.24
CA LEU A 70 16.80 -3.31 -20.53
C LEU A 70 15.84 -3.03 -19.36
N ARG A 71 16.29 -3.22 -18.11
CA ARG A 71 15.52 -2.86 -16.92
C ARG A 71 15.19 -1.36 -16.91
N ASP A 72 16.15 -0.52 -17.26
CA ASP A 72 16.01 0.94 -17.21
C ASP A 72 15.25 1.48 -18.44
N SER A 73 15.40 0.87 -19.62
CA SER A 73 14.55 1.08 -20.81
C SER A 73 13.08 0.76 -20.51
N LEU A 74 12.78 -0.46 -20.04
CA LEU A 74 11.42 -0.89 -19.70
C LEU A 74 10.81 0.01 -18.62
N LEU A 75 11.59 0.38 -17.60
CA LEU A 75 11.12 1.26 -16.54
C LEU A 75 10.84 2.70 -17.04
N ALA A 76 11.61 3.22 -17.99
CA ALA A 76 11.33 4.51 -18.62
C ALA A 76 10.02 4.47 -19.42
N HIS A 77 9.79 3.41 -20.20
CA HIS A 77 8.52 3.20 -20.90
C HIS A 77 7.33 3.06 -19.94
N MET A 78 7.45 2.26 -18.88
CA MET A 78 6.42 2.16 -17.82
C MET A 78 6.21 3.45 -17.00
N ARG A 79 7.04 4.49 -17.20
CA ARG A 79 6.89 5.82 -16.60
C ARG A 79 6.29 6.84 -17.57
N SER A 80 6.37 6.63 -18.89
CA SER A 80 5.84 7.55 -19.90
C SER A 80 4.30 7.52 -19.94
N GLY A 81 3.71 6.33 -19.80
CA GLY A 81 2.26 6.13 -19.88
C GLY A 81 1.77 4.85 -19.21
N ARG A 82 0.43 4.69 -19.22
CA ARG A 82 -0.24 3.44 -18.86
C ARG A 82 -0.59 2.69 -20.13
N GLN A 83 -0.34 1.38 -20.15
CA GLN A 83 -0.81 0.52 -21.23
C GLN A 83 -2.25 0.06 -20.98
N SER A 84 -2.97 -0.34 -22.04
CA SER A 84 -4.44 -0.44 -22.03
C SER A 84 -4.97 -1.44 -21.00
N LEU A 85 -4.33 -2.61 -20.84
CA LEU A 85 -4.71 -3.61 -19.83
C LEU A 85 -4.51 -3.09 -18.40
N THR A 86 -3.62 -2.11 -18.22
CA THR A 86 -3.30 -1.49 -16.93
C THR A 86 -4.04 -0.18 -16.64
N GLN A 87 -4.81 0.34 -17.60
CA GLN A 87 -5.41 1.68 -17.55
C GLN A 87 -6.39 1.86 -16.38
N GLN A 88 -7.19 0.83 -16.10
CA GLN A 88 -8.13 0.81 -14.98
C GLN A 88 -7.46 0.91 -13.59
N PHE A 89 -6.23 0.41 -13.44
CA PHE A 89 -5.52 0.44 -12.16
C PHE A 89 -4.85 1.80 -11.95
N VAL A 90 -5.65 2.87 -11.83
CA VAL A 90 -5.19 4.27 -11.68
C VAL A 90 -4.21 4.52 -10.51
N HIS A 91 -4.11 3.56 -9.59
CA HIS A 91 -3.26 3.56 -8.40
C HIS A 91 -2.03 2.62 -8.52
N SER A 92 -1.84 1.98 -9.68
CA SER A 92 -0.66 1.16 -10.00
C SER A 92 0.51 2.01 -10.48
N TYR A 93 1.74 1.52 -10.34
CA TYR A 93 2.96 2.16 -10.85
C TYR A 93 4.13 1.16 -10.95
N ALA A 94 5.13 1.51 -11.75
CA ALA A 94 6.41 0.81 -11.84
C ALA A 94 7.52 1.55 -11.08
N ARG A 95 8.51 0.80 -10.59
CA ARG A 95 9.77 1.28 -10.00
C ARG A 95 10.81 0.17 -10.08
N ARG A 96 12.10 0.50 -9.92
CA ARG A 96 13.13 -0.51 -9.59
C ARG A 96 12.78 -1.20 -8.27
N ASP A 97 13.28 -2.42 -8.07
CA ASP A 97 13.23 -3.04 -6.75
C ASP A 97 14.10 -2.23 -5.77
N TYR A 98 13.68 -2.17 -4.51
CA TYR A 98 14.29 -1.32 -3.48
C TYR A 98 14.92 -2.19 -2.39
N THR A 99 16.02 -1.71 -1.78
CA THR A 99 16.61 -2.35 -0.59
C THR A 99 15.67 -2.27 0.63
N ALA A 100 15.98 -2.96 1.73
CA ALA A 100 15.13 -2.91 2.93
C ALA A 100 15.05 -1.50 3.55
N GLU A 101 16.15 -0.75 3.44
CA GLU A 101 16.36 0.62 3.92
C GLU A 101 15.59 1.61 3.04
N GLU A 102 15.75 1.49 1.72
CA GLU A 102 14.99 2.26 0.72
C GLU A 102 13.47 2.02 0.84
N LEU A 103 13.06 0.76 1.04
CA LEU A 103 11.67 0.42 1.35
C LEU A 103 11.19 1.05 2.67
N SER A 104 12.09 1.28 3.62
CA SER A 104 11.77 1.96 4.88
C SER A 104 11.54 3.46 4.65
N LEU A 105 12.45 4.11 3.92
CA LEU A 105 12.33 5.52 3.52
C LEU A 105 11.05 5.77 2.71
N ASP A 106 10.79 4.95 1.69
CA ASP A 106 9.56 4.97 0.88
C ASP A 106 8.29 4.82 1.73
N ARG A 107 8.32 4.02 2.81
CA ARG A 107 7.19 3.89 3.75
C ARG A 107 7.03 5.14 4.64
N MET A 108 8.12 5.71 5.15
CA MET A 108 8.08 6.92 5.97
C MET A 108 7.53 8.12 5.19
N LEU A 109 8.08 8.38 4.00
CA LEU A 109 7.63 9.47 3.11
C LEU A 109 6.17 9.31 2.70
N ARG A 110 5.70 8.07 2.47
CA ARG A 110 4.29 7.79 2.14
C ARG A 110 3.35 8.06 3.33
N LYS A 111 3.82 7.82 4.56
CA LYS A 111 3.08 8.21 5.77
C LYS A 111 3.02 9.72 5.88
N GLU A 112 4.15 10.41 5.77
CA GLU A 112 4.23 11.87 5.87
C GLU A 112 3.37 12.57 4.80
N ALA A 113 3.50 12.19 3.53
CA ALA A 113 2.62 12.70 2.47
C ALA A 113 1.13 12.40 2.76
N GLY A 114 0.81 11.25 3.37
CA GLY A 114 -0.53 10.93 3.85
C GLY A 114 -1.02 11.87 4.95
N ASP A 115 -0.17 12.18 5.93
CA ASP A 115 -0.48 13.10 7.04
C ASP A 115 -0.64 14.55 6.53
N LEU A 116 0.14 14.97 5.54
CA LEU A 116 -0.02 16.25 4.83
C LEU A 116 -1.37 16.29 4.09
N ASN A 117 -1.67 15.27 3.29
CA ASN A 117 -2.94 15.17 2.56
C ASN A 117 -4.17 15.20 3.49
N ALA A 118 -4.08 14.54 4.64
CA ALA A 118 -5.15 14.55 5.65
C ALA A 118 -5.39 15.94 6.24
N ARG A 119 -4.34 16.76 6.39
CA ARG A 119 -4.44 18.16 6.85
C ARG A 119 -5.10 19.07 5.81
N GLU A 120 -4.75 18.91 4.53
CA GLU A 120 -5.32 19.67 3.41
C GLU A 120 -6.73 19.18 2.99
N GLY A 121 -7.19 18.05 3.53
CA GLY A 121 -8.44 17.39 3.14
C GLY A 121 -8.45 16.81 1.71
N LYS A 122 -7.30 16.88 1.01
CA LYS A 122 -7.14 16.55 -0.41
C LYS A 122 -5.85 15.80 -0.69
N LEU A 123 -5.86 14.95 -1.70
CA LEU A 123 -4.67 14.34 -2.29
C LEU A 123 -3.92 15.42 -3.08
N LEU A 124 -2.99 16.08 -2.40
CA LEU A 124 -2.13 17.16 -2.88
C LEU A 124 -0.65 16.74 -2.97
N TYR A 125 -0.22 15.77 -2.16
CA TYR A 125 1.17 15.31 -2.04
C TYR A 125 1.29 13.82 -2.37
N ILE A 126 2.32 13.45 -3.14
CA ILE A 126 2.64 12.07 -3.49
C ILE A 126 4.15 11.81 -3.38
N VAL A 127 4.55 10.55 -3.15
CA VAL A 127 5.96 10.16 -3.17
C VAL A 127 6.38 9.69 -4.56
N ARG A 128 7.46 10.26 -5.09
CA ARG A 128 8.16 9.82 -6.32
C ARG A 128 9.66 9.81 -6.05
N ASP A 129 10.34 8.69 -6.37
CA ASP A 129 11.81 8.57 -6.30
C ASP A 129 12.48 9.12 -5.02
N PHE A 130 11.80 8.90 -3.88
CA PHE A 130 12.16 9.34 -2.52
C PHE A 130 11.92 10.82 -2.17
N ASP A 131 11.28 11.60 -3.06
CA ASP A 131 10.81 12.95 -2.78
C ASP A 131 9.29 13.02 -2.56
N ILE A 132 8.83 13.98 -1.74
CA ILE A 132 7.41 14.35 -1.60
C ILE A 132 7.09 15.46 -2.62
N VAL A 133 6.42 15.08 -3.70
CA VAL A 133 6.05 15.95 -4.82
C VAL A 133 4.63 16.47 -4.65
N LYS A 134 4.46 17.80 -4.78
CA LYS A 134 3.15 18.47 -4.81
C LYS A 134 2.49 18.35 -6.19
N LEU A 135 1.24 17.93 -6.23
CA LEU A 135 0.41 17.84 -7.44
C LEU A 135 -0.10 19.22 -7.87
N SER A 136 -0.08 19.48 -9.18
CA SER A 136 -0.69 20.66 -9.79
C SER A 136 -2.23 20.58 -9.84
N ALA A 137 -2.77 19.37 -9.94
CA ALA A 137 -4.21 19.07 -9.91
C ALA A 137 -4.54 18.24 -8.66
N PRO A 138 -4.96 18.86 -7.55
CA PRO A 138 -5.32 18.15 -6.33
C PRO A 138 -6.59 17.34 -6.54
N ARG A 139 -6.70 16.18 -5.89
CA ARG A 139 -7.91 15.33 -5.94
C ARG A 139 -8.56 15.26 -4.57
N ASP A 140 -9.87 15.07 -4.50
CA ASP A 140 -10.54 14.83 -3.22
C ASP A 140 -10.09 13.50 -2.61
N LEU A 141 -10.00 13.45 -1.28
CA LEU A 141 -9.73 12.19 -0.59
C LEU A 141 -10.94 11.25 -0.69
N PRO A 142 -10.74 9.91 -0.73
CA PRO A 142 -11.83 8.95 -0.67
C PRO A 142 -12.66 9.19 0.59
N ARG A 143 -13.92 9.59 0.41
CA ARG A 143 -14.88 9.65 1.52
C ARG A 143 -15.05 8.23 2.03
N ARG A 144 -14.47 7.90 3.19
CA ARG A 144 -14.91 6.72 3.93
C ARG A 144 -16.40 6.92 4.19
N PRO A 145 -17.29 5.99 3.78
CA PRO A 145 -18.61 5.99 4.37
C PRO A 145 -18.40 5.87 5.88
N PHE A 146 -19.03 6.75 6.65
CA PHE A 146 -19.04 6.60 8.10
C PHE A 146 -19.72 5.27 8.40
N ALA A 147 -18.94 4.27 8.81
CA ALA A 147 -19.49 3.08 9.44
C ALA A 147 -20.17 3.58 10.72
N ALA A 148 -21.50 3.73 10.65
CA ALA A 148 -22.28 4.26 11.76
C ALA A 148 -22.06 3.36 12.97
N SER A 149 -21.44 3.91 14.02
CA SER A 149 -21.26 3.19 15.28
C SER A 149 -22.64 2.71 15.76
N PRO A 150 -22.89 1.40 15.92
CA PRO A 150 -24.19 0.89 16.31
C PRO A 150 -24.42 1.18 17.80
N GLY A 151 -24.87 2.40 18.08
CA GLY A 151 -25.12 2.91 19.43
C GLY A 151 -26.41 3.73 19.46
N GLN A 152 -27.32 3.32 20.34
CA GLN A 152 -28.62 3.95 20.61
C GLN A 152 -29.65 3.84 19.47
N MET A 153 -30.59 2.89 19.61
CA MET A 153 -31.96 3.24 20.03
C MET A 153 -32.80 1.98 20.32
N SER A 154 -33.21 1.81 21.58
CA SER A 154 -34.41 1.11 22.03
C SER A 154 -34.57 1.31 23.53
N GLN A 155 -35.32 2.34 23.94
CA GLN A 155 -35.86 2.44 25.29
C GLN A 155 -37.25 1.81 25.28
N SER A 156 -37.48 0.79 26.10
CA SER A 156 -38.80 0.22 26.36
C SER A 156 -38.99 0.04 27.87
N SER A 157 -39.75 0.94 28.48
CA SER A 157 -39.97 0.96 29.92
C SER A 157 -40.96 -0.11 30.36
N VAL A 158 -40.55 -0.99 31.27
CA VAL A 158 -41.50 -1.73 32.14
C VAL A 158 -40.91 -1.92 33.54
N LYS A 159 -41.76 -1.65 34.54
CA LYS A 159 -41.66 -2.13 35.94
C LYS A 159 -42.37 -3.50 36.02
N ASP A 160 -42.31 -4.35 37.05
CA ASP A 160 -41.66 -4.43 38.39
C ASP A 160 -41.67 -5.94 38.79
N SER A 161 -41.10 -6.50 39.86
CA SER A 161 -40.33 -6.03 41.04
C SER A 161 -39.56 -7.22 41.68
N SER A 162 -38.84 -6.98 42.79
CA SER A 162 -38.26 -7.97 43.74
C SER A 162 -37.05 -8.80 43.28
N GLY A 163 -36.11 -9.13 44.18
CA GLY A 163 -34.95 -9.98 43.82
C GLY A 163 -33.67 -9.95 44.70
N THR A 164 -33.49 -8.95 45.58
CA THR A 164 -32.55 -8.97 46.74
C THR A 164 -31.02 -9.18 46.52
N ALA A 165 -30.25 -8.08 46.62
CA ALA A 165 -28.82 -8.00 47.04
C ALA A 165 -27.74 -8.74 46.17
N GLN A 166 -26.50 -8.27 45.99
CA GLN A 166 -25.65 -7.36 46.77
C GLN A 166 -24.80 -6.41 45.87
N ALA A 167 -24.10 -5.46 46.48
CA ALA A 167 -23.06 -4.60 45.88
C ALA A 167 -22.08 -4.14 46.99
N PRO A 168 -20.94 -3.47 46.71
CA PRO A 168 -20.32 -3.13 45.42
C PRO A 168 -18.88 -3.70 45.28
N PHE A 169 -18.09 -3.28 44.26
CA PHE A 169 -16.84 -2.51 44.49
C PHE A 169 -16.03 -2.19 43.19
N THR A 170 -15.85 -0.89 42.94
CA THR A 170 -14.69 -0.20 42.31
C THR A 170 -13.96 -0.76 41.07
N ARG A 171 -14.12 -0.03 39.95
CA ARG A 171 -13.08 0.88 39.39
C ARG A 171 -11.62 0.38 39.33
N SER A 172 -11.07 0.18 38.12
CA SER A 172 -9.88 0.93 37.61
C SER A 172 -9.24 0.29 36.37
N ARG A 173 -8.91 1.10 35.36
CA ARG A 173 -7.52 1.14 34.87
C ARG A 173 -7.15 2.56 34.45
N ARG A 174 -6.00 3.04 34.93
CA ARG A 174 -5.54 4.42 34.75
C ARG A 174 -4.80 4.59 33.41
N ARG A 175 -5.03 5.75 32.79
CA ARG A 175 -4.04 6.49 31.99
C ARG A 175 -2.66 6.44 32.68
N LEU A 176 -1.63 5.99 31.99
CA LEU A 176 -0.24 6.16 32.42
C LEU A 176 0.42 7.17 31.48
N GLU A 177 0.80 8.31 32.02
CA GLU A 177 1.55 9.35 31.34
C GLU A 177 2.72 9.75 32.22
N GLN A 178 3.91 9.80 31.60
CA GLN A 178 5.08 10.60 31.96
C GLN A 178 5.56 10.62 33.43
N ARG A 179 6.83 10.22 33.65
CA ARG A 179 7.90 11.20 33.95
C ARG A 179 9.30 10.58 34.08
N SER A 180 10.25 11.22 33.42
CA SER A 180 11.66 11.36 33.84
C SER A 180 11.82 12.77 34.50
N PRO A 181 13.00 13.28 34.92
CA PRO A 181 14.37 12.74 34.86
C PRO A 181 15.18 12.94 36.18
N LEU A 182 16.53 12.93 36.09
CA LEU A 182 17.55 13.37 37.07
C LEU A 182 17.90 12.38 38.21
N ALA A 183 19.16 12.29 38.71
CA ALA A 183 20.48 12.67 38.17
C ALA A 183 21.63 12.09 39.05
N SER A 184 22.85 11.97 38.49
CA SER A 184 24.16 11.94 39.20
C SER A 184 24.47 10.70 40.09
N SER A 185 25.73 10.34 40.44
CA SER A 185 27.07 10.86 40.09
C SER A 185 28.20 9.81 40.30
N SER A 186 29.19 9.81 39.41
CA SER A 186 30.66 9.65 39.60
C SER A 186 31.30 8.71 40.66
N ALA A 187 32.09 7.74 40.18
CA ALA A 187 33.45 7.33 40.61
C ALA A 187 33.91 6.22 39.62
N GLN A 188 35.04 6.24 38.88
CA GLN A 188 36.45 6.51 39.18
C GLN A 188 37.10 5.60 40.24
N ALA A 189 37.62 4.47 39.76
CA ALA A 189 39.04 4.08 39.89
C ALA A 189 39.43 3.28 38.63
#